data_AF-A0A7K3ZZE2-F1
#
_entry.id   AF-A0A7K3ZZE2-F1
#
_cell.length_a   1.000
_cell.length_b   1.000
_cell.length_c   1.000
_cell.angle_alpha   90.00
_cell.angle_beta   90.00
_cell.angle_gamma   90.00
#
_symmetry.space_group_name_H-M   'P 1'
#
loop_
_entity.id
_entity.type
_entity.pdbx_description
1 polymer ?
#
loop_
_entity_poly.entity_id
_entity_poly.type
_entity_poly.pdbx_seq_one_letter_code
_entity_poly.pdbx_strand_id
1 'polypeptide(L)'
;MKDRSPFTPGNPVPVELFVGRTNQLEEILRNVKQARTGKQENIFLAGERGIGKSSFAKFVCNMACKERLLSVHVFLGQVTSLDEMVRRVFEELLKVSNTQSWYGKISGYFENKIQQIDLFGVAVSFHPTAEDTRELVNNFPEALVNIAEKIKTEKKGLFIVLDDIDAISGTPESLIGIRAL
;
A
#
# COMPACT_ATOMS: atom_id res chain seq x y z
N MET A 1 19.02 14.96 28.42
CA MET A 1 19.22 14.88 26.96
C MET A 1 17.87 14.56 26.34
N LYS A 2 17.40 15.32 25.34
CA LYS A 2 16.15 14.98 24.63
C LYS A 2 16.31 13.63 23.94
N ASP A 3 15.50 12.65 24.30
CA ASP A 3 15.35 11.39 23.60
C ASP A 3 15.14 11.66 22.11
N ARG A 4 16.15 11.37 21.29
CA ARG A 4 15.97 11.39 19.84
C ARG A 4 15.17 10.15 19.49
N SER A 5 13.91 10.36 19.13
CA SER A 5 13.06 9.32 18.55
C SER A 5 13.84 8.56 17.47
N PRO A 6 13.91 7.22 17.55
CA PRO A 6 14.53 6.40 16.50
C PRO A 6 13.73 6.42 15.19
N PHE A 7 12.55 7.04 15.19
CA PHE A 7 11.69 7.23 14.04
C PHE A 7 11.97 8.60 13.40
N THR A 8 12.75 8.62 12.32
CA THR A 8 12.99 9.81 11.50
C THR A 8 12.02 9.89 10.33
N PRO A 9 11.27 11.00 10.15
CA PRO A 9 10.46 11.22 8.96
C PRO A 9 11.30 11.16 7.68
N GLY A 10 10.82 10.45 6.66
CA GLY A 10 11.47 10.36 5.34
C GLY A 10 12.56 9.29 5.19
N ASN A 11 13.10 8.73 6.27
CA ASN A 11 14.05 7.61 6.21
C ASN A 11 13.44 6.34 6.80
N PRO A 12 13.65 5.15 6.20
CA PRO A 12 13.26 3.89 6.82
C PRO A 12 13.89 3.77 8.20
N VAL A 13 13.12 3.28 9.17
CA VAL A 13 13.62 2.97 10.51
C VAL A 13 14.80 1.99 10.35
N PRO A 14 16.01 2.32 10.87
CA PRO A 14 17.15 1.41 10.82
C PRO A 14 16.80 -0.03 11.24
N VAL A 15 17.33 -1.03 10.52
CA VAL A 15 17.12 -2.45 10.85
C VAL A 15 17.53 -2.76 12.29
N GLU A 16 18.57 -2.07 12.80
CA GLU A 16 19.06 -2.24 14.17
C GLU A 16 18.01 -1.90 15.23
N LEU A 17 16.92 -1.20 14.88
CA LEU A 17 15.82 -0.87 15.80
C LEU A 17 14.70 -1.91 15.78
N PHE A 18 14.78 -2.91 14.91
CA PHE A 18 13.89 -4.07 14.85
C PHE A 18 14.52 -5.30 15.52
N VAL A 19 15.33 -5.11 16.57
CA VAL A 19 15.92 -6.21 17.34
C VAL A 19 14.82 -7.19 17.77
N GLY A 20 15.02 -8.48 17.48
CA GLY A 20 14.05 -9.55 17.78
C GLY A 20 12.94 -9.75 16.75
N ARG A 21 12.94 -9.01 15.63
CA ARG A 21 11.96 -9.15 14.52
C ARG A 21 12.52 -9.81 13.26
N THR A 22 13.75 -10.32 13.34
CA THR A 22 14.49 -10.87 12.19
C THR A 22 13.71 -11.98 11.50
N ASN A 23 13.16 -12.92 12.27
CA ASN A 23 12.40 -14.04 11.71
C ASN A 23 11.15 -13.58 10.96
N GLN A 24 10.38 -12.64 11.54
CA GLN A 24 9.20 -12.07 10.89
C GLN A 24 9.57 -11.30 9.62
N LEU A 25 10.68 -10.56 9.66
CA LEU A 25 11.17 -9.84 8.49
C LEU A 25 11.58 -10.81 7.37
N GLU A 26 12.35 -11.85 7.70
CA GLU A 26 12.79 -12.87 6.76
C GLU A 26 11.61 -13.60 6.11
N GLU A 27 10.60 -13.94 6.91
CA GLU A 27 9.37 -14.57 6.42
C GLU A 27 8.64 -13.68 5.40
N ILE A 28 8.43 -12.41 5.75
CA ILE A 28 7.74 -11.49 4.85
C ILE A 28 8.57 -11.23 3.59
N LEU A 29 9.89 -11.09 3.71
CA LEU A 29 10.77 -10.93 2.56
C LEU A 29 10.77 -12.17 1.66
N ARG A 30 10.65 -13.39 2.23
CA ARG A 30 10.46 -14.62 1.47
C ARG A 30 9.15 -14.58 0.68
N ASN A 31 8.08 -14.07 1.29
CA ASN A 31 6.78 -13.93 0.63
C ASN A 31 6.79 -12.84 -0.44
N VAL A 32 7.47 -11.71 -0.22
CA VAL A 32 7.72 -10.67 -1.25
C VAL A 32 8.43 -11.27 -2.46
N LYS A 33 9.47 -12.08 -2.24
CA LYS A 33 10.23 -12.75 -3.31
C LYS A 33 9.37 -13.76 -4.08
N GLN A 34 8.54 -14.53 -3.40
CA GLN A 34 7.57 -15.45 -4.02
C GLN A 34 6.51 -14.69 -4.81
N ALA A 35 6.01 -13.58 -4.26
CA ALA A 35 4.97 -12.82 -4.93
C ALA A 35 5.45 -12.26 -6.26
N ARG A 36 6.72 -11.86 -6.32
CA ARG A 36 7.42 -11.43 -7.54
C ARG A 36 7.46 -12.48 -8.67
N THR A 37 7.07 -13.72 -8.40
CA THR A 37 6.97 -14.80 -9.41
C THR A 37 5.51 -15.12 -9.77
N GLY A 38 4.57 -14.21 -9.49
CA GLY A 38 3.15 -14.34 -9.82
C GLY A 38 2.27 -15.07 -8.83
N LYS A 39 2.79 -15.33 -7.63
CA LYS A 39 2.00 -15.92 -6.55
C LYS A 39 1.38 -14.83 -5.68
N GLN A 40 0.06 -14.84 -5.50
CA GLN A 40 -0.57 -13.97 -4.51
C GLN A 40 -0.25 -14.47 -3.08
N GLU A 41 0.09 -13.55 -2.17
CA GLU A 41 0.46 -13.82 -0.78
C GLU A 41 -0.30 -12.86 0.15
N ASN A 42 -1.06 -13.34 1.14
CA ASN A 42 -1.71 -12.45 2.10
C ASN A 42 -1.07 -12.66 3.47
N ILE A 43 -0.61 -11.58 4.10
CA ILE A 43 0.10 -11.62 5.38
C ILE A 43 -0.66 -10.79 6.40
N PHE A 44 -0.98 -11.38 7.55
CA PHE A 44 -1.53 -10.65 8.68
C PHE A 44 -0.42 -10.29 9.66
N LEU A 45 -0.32 -9.01 10.00
CA LEU A 45 0.54 -8.51 11.07
C LEU A 45 -0.30 -8.28 12.31
N ALA A 46 -0.39 -9.30 13.16
CA ALA A 46 -1.07 -9.21 14.44
C ALA A 46 -0.11 -8.81 15.58
N GLY A 47 -0.66 -8.24 16.65
CA GLY A 47 0.07 -7.88 17.86
C GLY A 47 -0.55 -6.72 18.60
N GLU A 48 -0.10 -6.47 19.82
CA GLU A 48 -0.64 -5.42 20.69
C GLU A 48 -0.54 -4.00 20.09
N ARG A 49 -1.39 -3.09 20.56
CA ARG A 49 -1.29 -1.67 20.19
C ARG A 49 0.03 -1.09 20.71
N GLY A 50 0.70 -0.27 19.89
CA GLY A 50 1.97 0.34 20.27
C GLY A 50 3.20 -0.55 20.10
N ILE A 51 3.05 -1.84 19.74
CA ILE A 51 4.17 -2.77 19.55
C ILE A 51 5.00 -2.48 18.27
N GLY A 52 4.68 -1.43 17.51
CA GLY A 52 5.45 -1.02 16.32
C GLY A 52 5.07 -1.70 15.00
N LYS A 53 3.84 -2.23 14.87
CA LYS A 53 3.33 -2.87 13.63
C LYS A 53 3.41 -1.93 12.41
N SER A 54 2.89 -0.71 12.53
CA SER A 54 2.89 0.29 11.46
C SER A 54 4.29 0.67 11.01
N SER A 55 5.23 0.83 11.96
CA SER A 55 6.64 1.08 11.67
C SER A 55 7.28 -0.09 10.91
N PHE A 56 6.97 -1.32 11.32
CA PHE A 56 7.45 -2.54 10.65
C PHE A 56 6.86 -2.69 9.24
N ALA A 57 5.56 -2.48 9.08
CA ALA A 57 4.89 -2.54 7.78
C ALA A 57 5.45 -1.50 6.80
N LYS A 58 5.72 -0.27 7.28
CA LYS A 58 6.38 0.78 6.49
C LYS A 58 7.80 0.38 6.09
N PHE A 59 8.55 -0.26 6.98
CA PHE A 59 9.89 -0.75 6.67
C PHE A 59 9.85 -1.81 5.56
N VAL A 60 8.98 -2.82 5.68
CA VAL A 60 8.80 -3.85 4.66
C VAL A 60 8.32 -3.26 3.34
N CYS A 61 7.38 -2.31 3.36
CA CYS A 61 6.90 -1.61 2.16
C CYS A 61 8.04 -0.93 1.38
N ASN A 62 8.98 -0.29 2.10
CA ASN A 62 10.19 0.26 1.48
C ASN A 62 11.09 -0.82 0.88
N MET A 63 11.20 -2.00 1.50
CA MET A 63 11.99 -3.12 0.96
C MET A 63 11.31 -3.71 -0.30
N ALA A 64 9.99 -3.87 -0.29
CA ALA A 64 9.23 -4.32 -1.45
C ALA A 64 9.39 -3.38 -2.66
N CYS A 65 9.48 -2.07 -2.42
CA CYS A 65 9.78 -1.09 -3.46
C CYS A 65 11.15 -1.33 -4.12
N LYS A 66 12.17 -1.69 -3.33
CA LYS A 66 13.52 -2.07 -3.85
C LYS A 66 13.48 -3.35 -4.69
N GLU A 67 12.53 -4.24 -4.44
CA GLU A 67 12.27 -5.45 -5.24
C GLU A 67 11.43 -5.18 -6.51
N ARG A 68 11.28 -3.90 -6.89
CA ARG A 68 10.50 -3.41 -8.04
C ARG A 68 8.99 -3.68 -7.94
N LEU A 69 8.43 -3.81 -6.74
CA LEU A 69 6.97 -3.79 -6.55
C LEU A 69 6.48 -2.34 -6.45
N LEU A 70 5.30 -2.04 -7.01
CA LEU A 70 4.59 -0.80 -6.70
C LEU A 70 4.03 -0.93 -5.29
N SER A 71 4.71 -0.29 -4.34
CA SER A 71 4.45 -0.47 -2.92
C SER A 71 3.73 0.74 -2.36
N VAL A 72 2.58 0.53 -1.71
CA VAL A 72 1.77 1.56 -1.06
C VAL A 72 1.48 1.18 0.38
N HIS A 73 1.46 2.18 1.25
CA HIS A 73 1.09 2.02 2.65
C HIS A 73 -0.14 2.87 2.93
N VAL A 74 -1.28 2.21 3.06
CA VAL A 74 -2.59 2.83 3.24
C VAL A 74 -2.93 2.80 4.72
N PHE A 75 -3.08 3.97 5.32
CA PHE A 75 -3.52 4.11 6.70
C PHE A 75 -5.05 4.16 6.75
N LEU A 76 -5.67 3.19 7.43
CA LEU A 76 -7.12 3.03 7.54
C LEU A 76 -7.66 3.43 8.91
N GLY A 77 -6.86 4.07 9.76
CA GLY A 77 -7.36 4.55 11.05
C GLY A 77 -8.63 5.39 10.88
N GLN A 78 -9.68 5.01 11.61
CA GLN A 78 -11.04 5.59 11.56
C GLN A 78 -11.86 5.29 10.29
N VAL A 79 -11.36 4.50 9.35
CA VAL A 79 -12.14 4.02 8.20
C VAL A 79 -13.06 2.90 8.66
N THR A 80 -14.35 3.04 8.38
CA THR A 80 -15.39 2.08 8.81
C THR A 80 -16.16 1.46 7.65
N SER A 81 -15.86 1.85 6.40
CA SER A 81 -16.54 1.36 5.20
C SER A 81 -15.57 0.79 4.18
N LEU A 82 -16.03 -0.23 3.46
CA LEU A 82 -15.29 -0.82 2.35
C LEU A 82 -15.04 0.19 1.22
N ASP A 83 -16.04 1.03 0.93
CA ASP A 83 -15.98 2.11 -0.05
C ASP A 83 -14.80 3.05 0.19
N GLU A 84 -14.65 3.53 1.43
CA GLU A 84 -13.56 4.44 1.81
C GLU A 84 -12.20 3.73 1.79
N MET A 85 -12.14 2.46 2.19
CA MET A 85 -10.91 1.66 2.09
C MET A 85 -10.44 1.54 0.64
N VAL A 86 -11.34 1.14 -0.26
CA VAL A 86 -11.04 0.98 -1.69
C VAL A 86 -10.62 2.31 -2.30
N ARG A 87 -11.33 3.41 -1.96
CA ARG A 87 -10.97 4.76 -2.39
C ARG A 87 -9.54 5.12 -1.96
N ARG A 88 -9.17 4.91 -0.69
CA ARG A 88 -7.83 5.22 -0.17
C ARG A 88 -6.73 4.38 -0.82
N VAL A 89 -7.00 3.12 -1.13
CA VAL A 89 -6.03 2.26 -1.84
C VAL A 89 -5.70 2.85 -3.22
N PHE A 90 -6.73 3.20 -4.00
CA PHE A 90 -6.52 3.79 -5.33
C PHE A 90 -5.91 5.19 -5.26
N GLU A 91 -6.31 6.01 -4.29
CA GLU A 91 -5.72 7.33 -4.05
C GLU A 91 -4.21 7.22 -3.78
N GLU A 92 -3.77 6.32 -2.90
CA GLU A 92 -2.34 6.11 -2.61
C GLU A 92 -1.58 5.51 -3.80
N LEU A 93 -2.19 4.60 -4.58
CA LEU A 93 -1.60 4.09 -5.83
C LEU A 93 -1.36 5.21 -6.85
N LEU A 94 -2.34 6.11 -7.04
CA LEU A 94 -2.22 7.25 -7.93
C LEU A 94 -1.18 8.26 -7.43
N LYS A 95 -1.18 8.55 -6.14
CA LYS A 95 -0.23 9.47 -5.50
C LYS A 95 1.21 8.98 -5.61
N VAL A 96 1.49 7.71 -5.34
CA VAL A 96 2.85 7.15 -5.46
C VAL A 96 3.32 7.06 -6.91
N SER A 97 2.39 6.94 -7.87
CA SER A 97 2.72 6.84 -9.30
C SER A 97 2.78 8.18 -10.03
N ASN A 98 2.29 9.30 -9.47
CA ASN A 98 2.10 10.58 -10.17
C ASN A 98 3.35 11.21 -10.80
N THR A 99 4.53 10.94 -10.26
CA THR A 99 5.82 11.45 -10.76
C THR A 99 6.54 10.48 -11.69
N GLN A 100 5.93 9.32 -11.94
CA GLN A 100 6.55 8.25 -12.70
C GLN A 100 6.23 8.41 -14.19
N SER A 101 7.20 8.11 -15.07
CA SER A 101 7.02 8.21 -16.53
C SER A 101 5.88 7.31 -17.06
N TRP A 102 5.50 6.29 -16.30
CA TRP A 102 4.42 5.35 -16.62
C TRP A 102 3.09 5.69 -15.93
N TYR A 103 2.97 6.85 -15.26
CA TYR A 103 1.74 7.28 -14.56
C TYR A 103 0.49 7.18 -15.45
N GLY A 104 0.62 7.61 -16.73
CA GLY A 104 -0.45 7.56 -17.71
C GLY A 104 -1.09 6.17 -17.87
N LYS A 105 -0.33 5.09 -17.66
CA LYS A 105 -0.84 3.71 -17.73
C LYS A 105 -1.82 3.41 -16.59
N ILE A 106 -1.57 3.95 -15.39
CA ILE A 106 -2.47 3.80 -14.24
C ILE A 106 -3.60 4.82 -14.32
N SER A 107 -3.29 6.11 -14.49
CA SER A 107 -4.31 7.15 -14.50
C SER A 107 -5.34 6.96 -15.62
N GLY A 108 -4.93 6.39 -16.75
CA GLY A 108 -5.82 6.00 -17.85
C GLY A 108 -6.91 4.99 -17.45
N TYR A 109 -6.67 4.16 -16.42
CA TYR A 109 -7.70 3.25 -15.88
C TYR A 109 -8.84 4.01 -15.17
N PHE A 110 -8.55 5.21 -14.66
CA PHE A 110 -9.48 6.02 -13.88
C PHE A 110 -9.89 7.28 -14.65
N GLU A 111 -9.82 7.25 -15.98
CA GLU A 111 -10.29 8.36 -16.83
C GLU A 111 -11.71 8.79 -16.41
N ASN A 112 -11.93 10.10 -16.33
CA ASN A 112 -13.13 10.76 -15.78
C ASN A 112 -13.35 10.68 -14.26
N LYS A 113 -12.59 9.87 -13.52
CA LYS A 113 -12.69 9.70 -12.05
C LYS A 113 -11.59 10.44 -11.26
N ILE A 114 -10.59 10.97 -11.97
CA ILE A 114 -9.49 11.77 -11.41
C ILE A 114 -9.75 13.26 -11.68
N GLN A 115 -9.72 14.09 -10.64
CA GLN A 115 -9.54 15.54 -10.79
C GLN A 115 -8.07 15.87 -10.49
N GLN A 116 -7.35 16.31 -11.50
CA GLN A 116 -5.97 16.77 -11.31
C GLN A 116 -6.01 18.21 -10.78
N ILE A 117 -5.68 18.43 -9.51
CA ILE A 117 -5.51 19.78 -8.95
C ILE A 117 -4.04 20.12 -9.02
N ASP A 118 -3.66 20.90 -10.04
CA ASP A 118 -2.31 21.41 -10.17
C ASP A 118 -2.19 22.76 -9.44
N LEU A 119 -1.95 22.70 -8.13
CA LEU A 119 -1.25 23.76 -7.42
C LEU A 119 0.06 23.18 -6.91
N PHE A 120 1.16 23.57 -7.56
CA PHE A 120 2.51 23.19 -7.17
C PHE A 120 2.77 21.66 -7.20
N GLY A 121 2.25 20.95 -8.21
CA GLY A 121 2.84 19.70 -8.70
C GLY A 121 2.71 18.43 -7.86
N VAL A 122 1.83 18.34 -6.84
CA VAL A 122 1.79 17.13 -5.97
C VAL A 122 0.40 16.57 -5.61
N ALA A 123 -0.73 17.23 -5.90
CA ALA A 123 -2.04 16.69 -5.48
C ALA A 123 -2.84 16.06 -6.62
N VAL A 124 -2.76 14.73 -6.77
CA VAL A 124 -3.78 13.98 -7.51
C VAL A 124 -4.99 13.82 -6.59
N SER A 125 -6.12 14.42 -6.95
CA SER A 125 -7.35 14.30 -6.18
C SER A 125 -8.27 13.25 -6.81
N PHE A 126 -8.48 12.16 -6.08
CA PHE A 126 -9.34 11.06 -6.51
C PHE A 126 -10.74 11.22 -5.91
N HIS A 127 -11.68 11.68 -6.73
CA HIS A 127 -13.07 11.95 -6.34
C HIS A 127 -14.04 11.18 -7.25
N PRO A 128 -14.07 9.83 -7.15
CA PRO A 128 -15.05 9.03 -7.87
C PRO A 128 -16.47 9.41 -7.42
N THR A 129 -17.45 9.31 -8.33
CA THR A 129 -18.86 9.41 -7.94
C THR A 129 -19.26 8.22 -7.03
N ALA A 130 -20.44 8.28 -6.42
CA ALA A 130 -20.95 7.16 -5.62
C ALA A 130 -21.22 5.89 -6.47
N GLU A 131 -21.48 6.05 -7.77
CA GLU A 131 -21.63 4.94 -8.71
C GLU A 131 -20.27 4.35 -9.07
N ASP A 132 -19.29 5.21 -9.39
CA ASP A 132 -17.91 4.79 -9.65
C ASP A 132 -17.29 4.07 -8.46
N THR A 133 -17.56 4.56 -7.25
CA THR A 133 -17.05 3.94 -6.00
C THR A 133 -17.62 2.54 -5.84
N ARG A 134 -18.92 2.35 -6.07
CA ARG A 134 -19.56 1.03 -6.03
C ARG A 134 -18.99 0.08 -7.09
N GLU A 135 -18.77 0.56 -8.30
CA GLU A 135 -18.12 -0.22 -9.36
C GLU A 135 -16.69 -0.64 -8.95
N LEU A 136 -15.90 0.29 -8.41
CA LEU A 136 -14.54 0.03 -7.94
C LEU A 136 -14.50 -0.96 -6.79
N VAL A 137 -15.48 -0.90 -5.87
CA VAL A 137 -15.62 -1.86 -4.77
C VAL A 137 -15.96 -3.26 -5.32
N ASN A 138 -16.97 -3.35 -6.19
CA ASN A 138 -17.41 -4.63 -6.76
C ASN A 138 -16.31 -5.32 -7.57
N ASN A 139 -15.47 -4.53 -8.25
CA ASN A 139 -14.43 -5.02 -9.13
C ASN A 139 -13.02 -4.86 -8.52
N PHE A 140 -12.89 -4.65 -7.20
CA PHE A 140 -11.63 -4.28 -6.56
C PHE A 140 -10.48 -5.26 -6.86
N PRO A 141 -10.64 -6.59 -6.73
CA PRO A 141 -9.57 -7.53 -7.05
C PRO A 141 -9.15 -7.50 -8.52
N GLU A 142 -10.09 -7.32 -9.44
CA GLU A 142 -9.85 -7.25 -10.88
C GLU A 142 -9.15 -5.94 -11.27
N ALA A 143 -9.58 -4.82 -10.68
CA ALA A 143 -8.93 -3.53 -10.85
C ALA A 143 -7.45 -3.58 -10.45
N LEU A 144 -7.12 -4.27 -9.35
CA LEU A 144 -5.73 -4.49 -8.95
C LEU A 144 -4.94 -5.35 -9.95
N VAL A 145 -5.55 -6.40 -10.54
CA VAL A 145 -4.91 -7.18 -11.63
C VAL A 145 -4.62 -6.28 -12.82
N ASN A 146 -5.63 -5.53 -13.26
CA ASN A 146 -5.54 -4.68 -14.44
C ASN A 146 -4.45 -3.62 -14.28
N ILE A 147 -4.38 -2.98 -13.12
CA ILE A 147 -3.31 -2.03 -12.80
C ILE A 147 -1.95 -2.70 -12.88
N ALA A 148 -1.80 -3.85 -12.23
CA ALA A 148 -0.54 -4.56 -12.18
C ALA A 148 -0.09 -4.98 -13.60
N GLU A 149 -1.02 -5.47 -14.44
CA GLU A 149 -0.73 -5.91 -15.81
C GLU A 149 -0.28 -4.75 -16.68
N LYS A 150 -0.91 -3.57 -16.53
CA LYS A 150 -0.54 -2.35 -17.26
C LYS A 150 0.86 -1.86 -16.92
N ILE A 151 1.35 -2.11 -15.70
CA ILE A 151 2.68 -1.66 -15.25
C ILE A 151 3.74 -2.77 -15.24
N LYS A 152 3.45 -3.97 -15.76
CA LYS A 152 4.33 -5.15 -15.64
C LYS A 152 5.73 -4.98 -16.25
N THR A 153 5.87 -4.06 -17.21
CA THR A 153 7.17 -3.72 -17.81
C THR A 153 8.05 -2.88 -16.87
N GLU A 154 7.42 -2.11 -15.98
CA GLU A 154 8.11 -1.22 -15.03
C GLU A 154 8.26 -1.87 -13.65
N LYS A 155 7.18 -2.48 -13.17
CA LYS A 155 7.04 -3.07 -11.83
C LYS A 155 6.70 -4.56 -11.94
N LYS A 156 7.15 -5.34 -10.97
CA LYS A 156 6.91 -6.79 -10.92
C LYS A 156 5.62 -7.18 -10.20
N GLY A 157 4.76 -6.21 -9.88
CA GLY A 157 3.53 -6.41 -9.14
C GLY A 157 3.24 -5.32 -8.12
N LEU A 158 2.26 -5.57 -7.25
CA LEU A 158 1.80 -4.64 -6.21
C LEU A 158 2.17 -5.15 -4.81
N PHE A 159 2.41 -4.21 -3.90
CA PHE A 159 2.55 -4.48 -2.47
C PHE A 159 1.69 -3.47 -1.72
N ILE A 160 0.63 -3.93 -1.06
CA ILE A 160 -0.38 -3.05 -0.47
C ILE A 160 -0.45 -3.33 1.03
N VAL A 161 0.00 -2.39 1.85
CA VAL A 161 -0.22 -2.43 3.29
C VAL A 161 -1.55 -1.74 3.61
N LEU A 162 -2.44 -2.45 4.31
CA LEU A 162 -3.69 -1.94 4.87
C LEU A 162 -3.52 -1.86 6.40
N ASP A 163 -2.99 -0.73 6.86
CA ASP A 163 -2.65 -0.51 8.26
C ASP A 163 -3.87 -0.06 9.05
N ASP A 164 -4.05 -0.59 10.26
CA ASP A 164 -5.19 -0.29 11.15
C ASP A 164 -6.56 -0.65 10.53
N ILE A 165 -6.67 -1.83 9.90
CA ILE A 165 -7.90 -2.31 9.24
C ILE A 165 -8.98 -2.79 10.24
N ASP A 166 -8.66 -2.82 11.54
CA ASP A 166 -9.48 -3.35 12.63
C ASP A 166 -10.95 -2.89 12.60
N ALA A 167 -11.17 -1.62 12.27
CA ALA A 167 -12.50 -1.00 12.23
C ALA A 167 -13.38 -1.51 11.07
N ILE A 168 -12.79 -2.13 10.06
CA ILE A 168 -13.47 -2.71 8.89
C ILE A 168 -13.62 -4.22 9.05
N SER A 169 -12.60 -4.90 9.60
CA SER A 169 -12.59 -6.35 9.80
C SER A 169 -13.40 -6.81 11.02
N GLY A 170 -13.67 -5.90 11.97
CA GLY A 170 -14.33 -6.24 13.24
C GLY A 170 -13.42 -6.99 14.22
N THR A 171 -12.12 -7.13 13.92
CA THR A 171 -11.11 -7.81 14.74
C THR A 171 -9.82 -6.99 14.81
N PRO A 172 -9.11 -6.90 15.96
CA PRO A 172 -7.91 -6.08 16.09
C PRO A 172 -6.69 -6.70 15.37
N GLU A 173 -6.52 -6.42 14.07
CA GLU A 173 -5.49 -7.00 13.20
C GLU A 173 -5.08 -6.03 12.08
N SER A 174 -3.77 -5.85 11.83
CA SER A 174 -3.29 -5.13 10.64
C SER A 174 -3.10 -6.11 9.47
N LEU A 175 -3.59 -5.78 8.26
CA LEU A 175 -3.48 -6.62 7.08
C LEU A 175 -2.40 -6.09 6.12
N ILE A 176 -1.45 -6.94 5.73
CA ILE A 176 -0.59 -6.73 4.58
C ILE A 176 -1.07 -7.62 3.44
N GLY A 177 -1.71 -7.03 2.43
CA GLY A 177 -2.02 -7.71 1.18
C GLY A 177 -0.81 -7.67 0.24
N ILE A 178 -0.18 -8.81 -0.05
CA ILE A 178 0.91 -8.91 -1.02
C ILE A 178 0.38 -9.56 -2.30
N ARG A 179 0.33 -8.80 -3.39
CA ARG A 179 -0.06 -9.39 -4.67
C ARG A 179 0.86 -8.90 -5.77
N ALA A 180 1.83 -9.74 -6.10
CA ALA A 180 2.62 -9.56 -7.28
C ALA A 180 2.25 -10.56 -8.38
N LEU A 181 2.54 -10.15 -9.62
CA LEU A 181 2.09 -10.76 -10.87
C LEU A 181 3.10 -11.75 -11.43
#